data_AF-A0A9D6ULB0-F1
#
_entry.id   AF-A0A9D6ULB0-F1
#
_cell.length_a   1.000
_cell.length_b   1.000
_cell.length_c   1.000
_cell.angle_alpha   90.00
_cell.angle_beta   90.00
_cell.angle_gamma   90.00
#
_symmetry.space_group_name_H-M   'P 1'
#
loop_
_entity.id
_entity.type
_entity.pdbx_description
1 polymer ?
#
loop_
_entity_poly.entity_id
_entity_poly.type
_entity_poly.pdbx_seq_one_letter_code
_entity_poly.pdbx_strand_id
1 'polypeptide(L)'
;MDKNEAINIICKNFCRFYKPEKDEALACRGFNLVLNLVGEKKINEARISEITDFTLSDYPFDELLKERLCKKCDFVVDGCAFRDNPHPSLPLSTGEGEGGGEKKIPCGGYILLTNLLSKGILNIEDIKICFPFIL
;
A
#
# COMPACT_ATOMS: atom_id res chain seq x y z
N MET A 1 -8.80 -16.13 1.98
CA MET A 1 -8.48 -15.16 3.03
C MET A 1 -9.73 -14.46 3.56
N ASP A 2 -10.03 -14.64 4.84
CA ASP A 2 -11.01 -13.81 5.55
C ASP A 2 -10.41 -12.44 5.92
N LYS A 3 -11.24 -11.49 6.37
CA LYS A 3 -10.80 -10.12 6.69
C LYS A 3 -9.75 -10.07 7.81
N ASN A 4 -9.89 -10.90 8.85
CA ASN A 4 -8.97 -10.87 10.00
C ASN A 4 -7.61 -11.46 9.63
N GLU A 5 -7.61 -12.54 8.86
CA GLU A 5 -6.40 -13.11 8.28
C GLU A 5 -5.69 -12.08 7.38
N ALA A 6 -6.44 -11.39 6.52
CA ALA A 6 -5.92 -10.33 5.68
C ALA A 6 -5.31 -9.17 6.49
N ILE A 7 -5.93 -8.75 7.59
CA ILE A 7 -5.39 -7.71 8.48
C ILE A 7 -4.05 -8.15 9.07
N ASN A 8 -3.95 -9.40 9.52
CA ASN A 8 -2.72 -9.94 10.09
C ASN A 8 -1.59 -10.02 9.06
N ILE A 9 -1.90 -10.44 7.84
CA ILE A 9 -0.91 -10.57 6.77
C ILE A 9 -0.53 -9.19 6.23
N ILE A 10 -1.49 -8.30 5.96
CA ILE A 10 -1.29 -7.04 5.24
C ILE A 10 -1.05 -5.88 6.21
N CYS A 11 -2.00 -5.59 7.10
CA CYS A 11 -1.95 -4.35 7.86
C CYS A 11 -0.87 -4.38 8.93
N LYS A 12 -0.78 -5.47 9.71
CA LYS A 12 0.19 -5.59 10.81
C LYS A 12 1.64 -5.64 10.34
N ASN A 13 1.90 -6.21 9.16
CA ASN A 13 3.26 -6.35 8.64
C ASN A 13 3.69 -5.17 7.76
N PHE A 14 2.77 -4.57 6.99
CA PHE A 14 3.12 -3.60 5.95
C PHE A 14 2.65 -2.17 6.25
N CYS A 15 1.66 -1.98 7.14
CA CYS A 15 1.03 -0.68 7.35
C CYS A 15 1.40 -0.07 8.70
N ARG A 16 2.39 0.84 8.70
CA ARG A 16 2.72 1.63 9.89
C ARG A 16 1.63 2.59 10.37
N PHE A 17 0.59 2.79 9.57
CA PHE A 17 -0.58 3.60 9.91
C PHE A 17 -1.71 2.77 10.52
N TYR A 18 -1.53 1.45 10.61
CA TYR A 18 -2.46 0.53 11.25
C TYR A 18 -2.61 0.85 12.73
N LYS A 19 -3.86 0.87 13.22
CA LYS A 19 -4.21 1.13 14.61
C LYS A 19 -5.23 0.07 15.07
N PRO A 20 -4.81 -0.99 15.78
CA PRO A 20 -5.68 -2.11 16.17
C PRO A 20 -6.85 -1.70 17.07
N GLU A 21 -6.76 -0.55 17.73
CA GLU A 21 -7.75 0.00 18.64
C GLU A 21 -8.84 0.86 17.95
N LYS A 22 -8.71 1.14 16.65
CA LYS A 22 -9.70 1.92 15.90
C LYS A 22 -10.67 0.99 15.15
N ASP A 23 -11.93 1.40 15.07
CA ASP A 23 -12.95 0.69 14.30
C ASP A 23 -12.53 0.58 12.83
N GLU A 24 -12.21 -0.65 12.41
CA GLU A 24 -11.76 -0.99 11.06
C GLU A 24 -12.93 -1.18 10.07
N ALA A 25 -14.09 -0.58 10.34
CA ALA A 25 -15.20 -0.52 9.40
C ALA A 25 -14.77 -0.02 8.01
N LEU A 26 -13.78 0.89 7.96
CA LEU A 26 -13.23 1.42 6.71
C LEU A 26 -11.86 0.78 6.38
N ALA A 27 -11.89 -0.21 5.50
CA ALA A 27 -10.69 -0.77 4.90
C ALA A 27 -10.04 0.24 3.93
N CYS A 28 -8.72 0.43 4.03
CA CYS A 28 -8.02 1.34 3.12
C CYS A 28 -8.00 0.79 1.68
N ARG A 29 -7.83 1.69 0.70
CA ARG A 29 -7.85 1.32 -0.72
C ARG A 29 -6.83 0.24 -1.08
N GLY A 30 -5.63 0.31 -0.50
CA GLY A 30 -4.58 -0.68 -0.73
C GLY A 30 -4.96 -2.07 -0.22
N PHE A 31 -5.58 -2.14 0.96
CA PHE A 31 -6.07 -3.39 1.53
C PHE A 31 -7.16 -4.01 0.64
N ASN A 32 -8.15 -3.22 0.22
CA ASN A 32 -9.22 -3.69 -0.66
C ASN A 32 -8.68 -4.19 -2.01
N LEU A 33 -7.69 -3.50 -2.58
CA LEU A 33 -7.07 -3.94 -3.82
C LEU A 33 -6.36 -5.28 -3.67
N VAL A 34 -5.61 -5.49 -2.58
CA VAL A 34 -4.94 -6.77 -2.32
C VAL A 34 -5.96 -7.89 -2.09
N LEU A 35 -7.03 -7.64 -1.34
CA LEU A 35 -8.11 -8.60 -1.16
C LEU A 35 -8.75 -9.01 -2.49
N ASN A 36 -9.02 -8.05 -3.37
CA ASN A 36 -9.56 -8.34 -4.71
C ASN A 36 -8.58 -9.16 -5.54
N LEU A 37 -7.28 -8.85 -5.51
CA LEU A 37 -6.26 -9.60 -6.24
C LEU A 37 -6.15 -11.05 -5.74
N VAL A 38 -6.27 -11.27 -4.42
CA VAL A 38 -6.34 -12.62 -3.84
C VAL A 38 -7.62 -13.34 -4.27
N GLY A 39 -8.77 -12.66 -4.21
CA GLY A 39 -10.07 -13.22 -4.63
C GLY A 39 -10.13 -13.58 -6.11
N GLU A 40 -9.53 -12.76 -6.98
CA GLU A 40 -9.35 -13.02 -8.42
C GLU A 40 -8.23 -14.04 -8.72
N LYS A 41 -7.57 -14.60 -7.68
CA LYS A 41 -6.45 -15.55 -7.79
C LYS A 41 -5.26 -15.00 -8.60
N LYS A 42 -5.08 -13.68 -8.61
CA LYS A 42 -3.94 -13.00 -9.25
C LYS A 42 -2.68 -13.07 -8.40
N ILE A 43 -2.87 -13.10 -7.08
CA ILE A 43 -1.81 -13.33 -6.09
C ILE A 43 -2.30 -14.34 -5.07
N ASN A 44 -1.37 -15.07 -4.45
CA ASN A 44 -1.66 -16.03 -3.39
C ASN A 44 -1.17 -15.46 -2.04
N GLU A 45 -1.94 -15.66 -0.96
CA GLU A 45 -1.62 -15.23 0.41
C GLU A 45 -0.25 -15.74 0.91
N ALA A 46 0.16 -16.95 0.52
CA ALA A 46 1.48 -17.49 0.81
C ALA A 46 2.60 -16.62 0.21
N ARG A 47 2.39 -16.11 -1.02
CA ARG A 47 3.36 -15.25 -1.71
C ARG A 47 3.46 -13.85 -1.10
N ILE A 48 2.38 -13.37 -0.47
CA ILE A 48 2.42 -12.10 0.28
C ILE A 48 3.31 -12.30 1.53
N SER A 49 3.16 -13.44 2.20
CA SER A 49 3.93 -13.76 3.42
C SER A 49 5.42 -13.99 3.17
N GLU A 50 5.82 -14.29 1.93
CA GLU A 50 7.23 -14.37 1.50
C GLU A 50 7.92 -13.00 1.43
N ILE A 51 7.17 -11.88 1.51
CA ILE A 51 7.74 -10.53 1.50
C ILE A 51 8.20 -10.18 2.92
N THR A 52 9.48 -10.45 3.20
CA THR A 52 10.13 -10.12 4.49
C THR A 52 10.95 -8.85 4.44
N ASP A 53 11.43 -8.46 3.25
CA ASP A 53 12.37 -7.35 3.06
C ASP A 53 11.74 -6.23 2.24
N PHE A 54 11.90 -5.00 2.73
CA PHE A 54 11.36 -3.79 2.10
C PHE A 54 12.49 -2.90 1.60
N THR A 55 12.69 -2.87 0.30
CA THR A 55 13.51 -1.84 -0.34
C THR A 55 12.62 -0.68 -0.78
N LEU A 56 12.91 0.50 -0.23
CA LEU A 56 12.17 1.75 -0.46
C LEU A 56 12.86 2.67 -1.47
N SER A 57 13.87 2.19 -2.22
CA SER A 57 14.53 3.03 -3.20
C SER A 57 13.82 2.99 -4.56
N ASP A 58 13.74 4.17 -5.17
CA ASP A 58 13.42 4.41 -6.59
C ASP A 58 12.01 4.15 -7.09
N TYR A 59 11.05 3.75 -6.22
CA TYR A 59 9.62 3.61 -6.52
C TYR A 59 9.28 3.36 -8.00
N PRO A 60 9.75 2.24 -8.59
CA PRO A 60 9.75 2.05 -10.05
C PRO A 60 8.35 2.00 -10.66
N PHE A 61 7.32 1.83 -9.83
CA PHE A 61 5.92 1.76 -10.21
C PHE A 61 5.12 2.98 -9.73
N ASP A 62 5.76 4.12 -9.43
CA ASP A 62 5.07 5.26 -8.81
C ASP A 62 3.95 5.81 -9.68
N GLU A 63 4.19 6.09 -10.95
CA GLU A 63 3.12 6.61 -11.84
C GLU A 63 1.97 5.61 -11.98
N LEU A 64 2.27 4.31 -12.08
CA LEU A 64 1.26 3.26 -12.11
C LEU A 64 0.39 3.27 -10.84
N LEU A 65 1.02 3.25 -9.67
CA LEU A 65 0.32 3.20 -8.39
C LEU A 65 -0.35 4.53 -8.07
N LYS A 66 0.20 5.65 -8.51
CA LYS A 66 -0.44 6.96 -8.42
C LYS A 66 -1.79 6.96 -9.14
N GLU A 67 -1.80 6.49 -10.39
CA GLU A 67 -3.02 6.41 -11.20
C GLU A 67 -4.03 5.39 -10.67
N ARG A 68 -3.56 4.19 -10.28
CA ARG A 68 -4.45 3.05 -10.02
C ARG A 68 -4.82 2.86 -8.55
N LEU A 69 -4.01 3.38 -7.64
CA LEU A 69 -4.24 3.33 -6.19
C LEU A 69 -4.52 4.73 -5.63
N CYS A 70 -3.58 5.67 -5.78
CA CYS A 70 -3.61 6.92 -5.00
C CYS A 70 -4.70 7.89 -5.42
N LYS A 71 -4.94 8.09 -6.72
CA LYS A 71 -6.02 8.99 -7.20
C LYS A 71 -7.42 8.60 -6.71
N LYS A 72 -7.60 7.36 -6.23
CA LYS A 72 -8.87 6.80 -5.74
C LYS A 72 -8.85 6.50 -4.24
N CYS A 73 -7.83 7.00 -3.54
CA CYS A 73 -7.66 6.77 -2.12
C CYS A 73 -8.30 7.95 -1.38
N ASP A 74 -9.25 7.67 -0.49
CA ASP A 74 -9.96 8.72 0.27
C ASP A 74 -8.98 9.58 1.08
N PHE A 75 -7.90 8.95 1.58
CA PHE A 75 -6.80 9.64 2.27
C PHE A 75 -5.99 10.62 1.41
N VAL A 76 -6.14 10.63 0.07
CA VAL A 76 -5.51 11.65 -0.78
C VAL A 76 -6.37 12.91 -0.86
N VAL A 77 -7.69 12.77 -0.78
CA VAL A 77 -8.61 13.93 -0.78
C VAL A 77 -8.42 14.77 0.49
N ASP A 78 -8.16 14.11 1.62
CA ASP A 78 -8.00 14.75 2.94
C ASP A 78 -6.55 15.21 3.24
N GLY A 79 -5.63 15.03 2.28
CA GLY A 79 -4.20 15.34 2.43
C GLY A 79 -3.36 14.09 2.65
N CYS A 80 -2.44 13.83 1.72
CA CYS A 80 -1.52 12.72 1.78
C CYS A 80 -0.09 13.26 1.75
N ALA A 81 0.59 13.28 2.90
CA ALA A 81 1.95 13.80 3.03
C ALA A 81 2.96 13.19 2.02
N PHE A 82 2.73 11.96 1.57
CA PHE A 82 3.52 11.33 0.51
C PHE A 82 3.25 11.90 -0.89
N ARG A 83 2.00 12.25 -1.22
CA ARG A 83 1.60 12.76 -2.54
C ARG A 83 1.66 14.29 -2.64
N ASP A 84 1.41 14.99 -1.56
CA ASP A 84 1.41 16.46 -1.51
C ASP A 84 2.82 17.04 -1.58
N ASN A 85 3.85 16.20 -1.38
CA ASN A 85 5.24 16.63 -1.35
C ASN A 85 6.15 15.59 -2.04
N PRO A 86 6.02 15.42 -3.37
CA PRO A 86 6.75 14.41 -4.12
C PRO A 86 8.23 14.80 -4.25
N HIS A 87 9.05 14.48 -3.25
CA HIS A 87 10.49 14.73 -3.34
C HIS A 87 11.19 13.56 -4.05
N PRO A 88 11.89 13.75 -5.19
CA PRO A 88 12.44 12.65 -5.99
C PRO A 88 13.70 11.97 -5.42
N SER A 89 14.12 12.28 -4.19
CA SER A 89 15.50 11.93 -3.78
C SER A 89 15.77 11.89 -2.28
N LEU A 90 14.75 11.87 -1.42
CA LEU A 90 14.99 11.66 0.01
C LEU A 90 14.99 10.15 0.32
N PRO A 91 16.11 9.58 0.82
CA PRO A 91 16.05 8.27 1.44
C PRO A 91 15.03 8.36 2.58
N LEU A 92 14.15 7.35 2.70
CA LEU A 92 13.32 7.21 3.89
C LEU A 92 14.27 7.06 5.08
N SER A 93 14.58 8.17 5.75
CA SER A 93 15.32 8.14 6.99
C SER A 93 14.45 7.43 8.02
N THR A 94 14.95 6.31 8.52
CA THR A 94 14.46 5.67 9.72
C THR A 94 14.65 6.55 10.96
N GLY A 95 15.40 7.65 10.87
CA GLY A 95 15.66 8.59 11.95
C GLY A 95 14.52 9.58 12.23
N GLU A 96 14.35 9.91 13.49
CA GLU A 96 13.66 11.12 13.95
C GLU A 96 14.39 12.34 13.35
N GLY A 97 13.72 13.08 12.46
CA GLY A 97 14.26 14.33 11.97
C GLY A 97 14.00 15.42 13.01
N GLU A 98 15.05 16.12 13.44
CA GLU A 98 14.92 17.35 14.21
C GLU A 98 14.06 18.34 13.43
N GLY A 99 12.89 18.67 13.99
CA GLY A 99 11.93 19.58 13.37
C GLY A 99 10.59 18.95 12.96
N GLY A 100 9.96 18.15 13.83
CA GLY A 100 8.48 18.04 13.99
C GLY A 100 7.56 17.81 12.79
N GLY A 101 8.08 17.56 11.58
CA GLY A 101 7.31 17.35 10.36
C GLY A 101 6.95 15.88 10.17
N GLU A 102 5.68 15.59 9.86
CA GLU A 102 5.20 14.23 9.60
C GLU A 102 6.04 13.55 8.51
N LYS A 103 6.54 12.35 8.82
CA LYS A 103 7.45 11.59 7.94
C LYS A 103 6.77 11.30 6.58
N LYS A 104 7.40 11.76 5.50
CA LYS A 104 6.99 11.63 4.09
C LYS A 104 7.14 10.20 3.57
N ILE A 105 6.27 9.30 4.01
CA ILE A 105 6.39 7.87 3.75
C ILE A 105 5.13 7.32 3.08
N PRO A 106 5.26 6.42 2.11
CA PRO A 106 4.09 5.82 1.47
C PRO A 106 3.27 4.99 2.45
N CYS A 107 1.98 4.83 2.15
CA CYS A 107 1.10 3.96 2.92
C CYS A 107 1.47 2.48 2.74
N GLY A 108 1.07 1.63 3.69
CA GLY A 108 1.40 0.20 3.65
C GLY A 108 0.89 -0.50 2.38
N GLY A 109 -0.27 -0.10 1.88
CA GLY A 109 -0.79 -0.61 0.60
C GLY A 109 0.12 -0.30 -0.58
N TYR A 110 0.66 0.93 -0.64
CA TYR A 110 1.61 1.33 -1.68
C TYR A 110 2.91 0.54 -1.58
N ILE A 111 3.46 0.39 -0.37
CA ILE A 111 4.69 -0.36 -0.10
C ILE A 111 4.52 -1.83 -0.53
N LEU A 112 3.43 -2.47 -0.11
CA LEU A 112 3.15 -3.86 -0.42
C LEU A 112 3.01 -4.07 -1.93
N LEU A 113 2.22 -3.24 -2.62
CA LEU A 113 2.02 -3.37 -4.07
C LEU A 113 3.32 -3.13 -4.84
N THR A 114 4.15 -2.18 -4.42
CA THR A 114 5.48 -1.97 -5.01
C THR A 114 6.33 -3.23 -4.89
N ASN A 115 6.35 -3.86 -3.72
CA ASN A 115 7.13 -5.08 -3.50
C ASN A 115 6.60 -6.29 -4.28
N LEU A 116 5.27 -6.44 -4.35
CA LEU A 116 4.64 -7.49 -5.15
C LEU A 116 4.99 -7.36 -6.64
N LEU A 117 4.98 -6.14 -7.17
CA LEU A 117 5.38 -5.83 -8.55
C LEU A 117 6.89 -6.06 -8.75
N SER A 118 7.74 -5.54 -7.86
CA SER A 118 9.20 -5.66 -7.96
C SER A 118 9.68 -7.11 -7.93
N LYS A 119 8.98 -7.98 -7.18
CA LYS A 119 9.29 -9.41 -7.09
C LYS A 119 8.60 -10.26 -8.16
N GLY A 120 7.84 -9.65 -9.08
CA GLY A 120 7.07 -10.36 -10.11
C GLY A 120 5.97 -11.27 -9.56
N ILE A 121 5.53 -11.04 -8.31
CA ILE A 121 4.42 -11.76 -7.69
C ILE A 121 3.08 -11.24 -8.22
N LEU A 122 3.04 -9.96 -8.54
CA LEU A 122 1.91 -9.28 -9.16
C LEU A 122 2.36 -8.72 -10.52
N ASN A 123 1.55 -8.90 -11.56
CA ASN A 123 1.80 -8.26 -12.84
C ASN A 123 1.12 -6.88 -12.91
N ILE A 124 1.69 -5.98 -13.71
CA ILE A 124 1.16 -4.63 -13.89
C ILE A 124 -0.26 -4.68 -14.49
N GLU A 125 -0.54 -5.65 -15.34
CA GLU A 125 -1.83 -5.85 -16.01
C GLU A 125 -2.93 -6.28 -15.04
N ASP A 126 -2.57 -6.93 -13.94
CA ASP A 126 -3.52 -7.41 -12.94
C ASP A 126 -4.04 -6.27 -12.05
N ILE A 127 -3.31 -5.16 -11.94
CA ILE A 127 -3.78 -3.95 -11.25
C ILE A 127 -4.77 -3.22 -12.16
N LYS A 128 -6.01 -3.69 -12.28
CA LYS A 128 -7.01 -2.99 -13.10
C LYS A 128 -7.37 -1.64 -12.49
N ILE A 129 -7.72 -0.68 -13.35
CA ILE A 129 -8.43 0.53 -12.92
C ILE A 129 -9.79 0.07 -12.37
N CYS A 130 -9.89 -0.18 -11.07
CA CYS A 130 -11.14 -0.61 -10.43
C CYS A 130 -12.22 0.47 -10.63
N PHE A 131 -13.19 0.20 -11.51
CA PHE A 131 -14.47 0.89 -11.66
C PHE A 131 -15.56 0.04 -11.00
N PRO A 132 -16.62 0.69 -10.49
CA PRO A 132 -16.89 0.78 -9.05
C PRO A 132 -16.99 -0.60 -8.37
N PHE A 133 -16.57 -0.66 -7.11
CA PHE A 133 -16.89 -1.76 -6.21
C PHE A 133 -18.42 -1.82 -6.10
N ILE A 134 -19.05 -2.71 -6.85
CA ILE A 134 -20.42 -3.13 -6.57
C ILE A 134 -20.26 -4.11 -5.41
N LEU A 135 -20.58 -3.62 -4.21
CA LEU A 135 -20.83 -4.43 -3.02
C LEU A 135 -22.02 -5.36 -3.26
#